data_AF-A0A4Q3CN88-F1
#
_entry.id   AF-A0A4Q3CN88-F1
#
_cell.length_a   1.000
_cell.length_b   1.000
_cell.length_c   1.000
_cell.angle_alpha   90.00
_cell.angle_beta   90.00
_cell.angle_gamma   90.00
#
_symmetry.space_group_name_H-M   'P 1'
#
loop_
_entity.id
_entity.type
_entity.pdbx_description
1 polymer ?
#
loop_
_entity_poly.entity_id
_entity_poly.type
_entity_poly.pdbx_seq_one_letter_code
_entity_poly.pdbx_strand_id
1 'polypeptide(L)'
;SSSYGDEKFQIGVYLGSGNPSSNADFIIINTLPYQLVSQNLNIDNNWRNFIYSLNAYSGQTIRIGIHCITQEASALLVDDVKITTSTTLAAEDINKEDGIAIYPNPAQDVLHITTQKKIKTVEIYAADGKLVKRTSDMIIAINKLAAGNYIIKIWTNDEHYITKHLIKK
;
A
#
# COMPACT_ATOMS: atom_id res chain seq x y z
N SER A 1 4.11 -31.24 -31.98
CA SER A 1 4.52 -29.85 -31.70
C SER A 1 3.87 -29.43 -30.41
N SER A 2 4.64 -29.21 -29.35
CA SER A 2 4.13 -28.76 -28.05
C SER A 2 4.01 -27.23 -28.08
N SER A 3 2.99 -26.73 -28.77
CA SER A 3 2.59 -25.33 -28.59
C SER A 3 1.81 -25.30 -27.28
N TYR A 4 2.47 -24.90 -26.20
CA TYR A 4 1.76 -24.57 -24.97
C TYR A 4 0.77 -23.43 -25.34
N GLY A 5 -0.51 -23.60 -25.02
CA GLY A 5 -1.56 -22.62 -25.33
C GLY A 5 -1.62 -21.50 -24.29
N ASP A 6 -2.46 -20.50 -24.53
CA ASP A 6 -2.69 -19.38 -23.60
C ASP A 6 -3.07 -19.86 -22.19
N GLU A 7 -2.49 -19.24 -21.16
CA GLU A 7 -2.83 -19.51 -19.77
C GLU A 7 -4.05 -18.70 -19.33
N LYS A 8 -4.89 -19.32 -18.50
CA LYS A 8 -6.10 -18.74 -17.93
C LYS A 8 -6.06 -18.89 -16.42
N PHE A 9 -6.35 -17.82 -15.70
CA PHE A 9 -6.41 -17.88 -14.24
C PHE A 9 -7.50 -17.00 -13.64
N GLN A 10 -7.80 -17.24 -12.38
CA GLN A 10 -8.68 -16.44 -11.53
C GLN A 10 -7.94 -16.05 -10.25
N ILE A 11 -8.25 -14.86 -9.76
CA ILE A 11 -7.84 -14.39 -8.44
C ILE A 11 -9.09 -14.30 -7.58
N GLY A 12 -9.03 -14.94 -6.43
CA GLY A 12 -10.13 -15.02 -5.48
C GLY A 12 -9.77 -14.47 -4.11
N VAL A 13 -10.78 -13.97 -3.41
CA VAL A 13 -10.69 -13.58 -2.00
C VAL A 13 -11.60 -14.48 -1.17
N TYR A 14 -11.04 -15.07 -0.12
CA TYR A 14 -11.75 -15.87 0.87
C TYR A 14 -11.83 -15.11 2.21
N LEU A 15 -13.04 -15.00 2.75
CA LEU A 15 -13.36 -14.26 3.98
C LEU A 15 -13.65 -15.16 5.19
N GLY A 16 -13.66 -16.49 5.00
CA GLY A 16 -13.96 -17.41 6.09
C GLY A 16 -12.80 -17.58 7.08
N SER A 17 -13.12 -18.12 8.24
CA SER A 17 -12.14 -18.41 9.31
C SER A 17 -11.47 -19.78 9.19
N GLY A 18 -12.01 -20.68 8.35
CA GLY A 18 -11.51 -22.03 8.13
C GLY A 18 -10.55 -22.16 6.95
N ASN A 19 -10.28 -23.40 6.55
CA ASN A 19 -9.63 -23.67 5.27
C ASN A 19 -10.69 -23.68 4.17
N PRO A 20 -10.51 -22.93 3.06
CA PRO A 20 -11.39 -23.06 1.91
C PRO A 20 -11.31 -24.50 1.38
N SER A 21 -12.46 -25.05 1.02
CA SER A 21 -12.64 -26.44 0.60
C SER A 21 -13.09 -26.57 -0.86
N SER A 22 -13.54 -25.47 -1.46
CA SER A 22 -14.00 -25.39 -2.84
C SER A 22 -13.60 -24.06 -3.46
N ASN A 23 -13.45 -24.05 -4.80
CA ASN A 23 -13.28 -22.80 -5.56
C ASN A 23 -14.48 -21.85 -5.38
N ALA A 24 -15.67 -22.37 -5.08
CA ALA A 24 -16.87 -21.58 -4.80
C ALA A 24 -16.77 -20.77 -3.49
N ASP A 25 -15.83 -21.10 -2.60
CA ASP A 25 -15.62 -20.37 -1.36
C ASP A 25 -14.95 -18.99 -1.60
N PHE A 26 -14.41 -18.77 -2.80
CA PHE A 26 -13.71 -17.54 -3.15
C PHE A 26 -14.60 -16.59 -3.94
N ILE A 27 -14.56 -15.32 -3.55
CA ILE A 27 -15.12 -14.22 -4.34
C ILE A 27 -14.08 -13.84 -5.41
N ILE A 28 -14.39 -14.04 -6.68
CA ILE A 28 -13.48 -13.73 -7.79
C ILE A 28 -13.40 -12.21 -8.01
N ILE A 29 -12.17 -11.68 -8.09
CA ILE A 29 -11.91 -10.23 -8.15
C ILE A 29 -11.33 -9.73 -9.48
N ASN A 30 -10.93 -10.63 -10.37
CA ASN A 30 -10.56 -10.30 -11.74
C ASN A 30 -11.75 -10.42 -12.71
N THR A 31 -11.62 -9.88 -13.93
CA THR A 31 -12.69 -9.92 -14.93
C THR A 31 -13.12 -11.36 -15.23
N LEU A 32 -14.44 -11.61 -15.15
CA LEU A 32 -15.02 -12.90 -15.47
C LEU A 32 -15.09 -13.11 -17.00
N PRO A 33 -14.97 -14.37 -17.48
CA PRO A 33 -14.85 -15.59 -16.68
C PRO A 33 -13.44 -15.88 -16.14
N TYR A 34 -12.40 -15.28 -16.71
CA TYR A 34 -11.00 -15.49 -16.31
C TYR A 34 -10.09 -14.36 -16.82
N GLN A 35 -8.90 -14.25 -16.24
CA GLN A 35 -7.79 -13.50 -16.80
C GLN A 35 -7.06 -14.37 -17.83
N LEU A 36 -6.86 -13.84 -19.02
CA LEU A 36 -6.08 -14.48 -20.08
C LEU A 36 -4.64 -13.94 -20.07
N VAL A 37 -3.68 -14.85 -20.20
CA VAL A 37 -2.28 -14.56 -20.51
C VAL A 37 -2.00 -15.20 -21.86
N SER A 38 -1.97 -14.38 -22.91
CA SER A 38 -1.70 -14.92 -24.25
C SER A 38 -0.23 -15.23 -24.43
N GLN A 39 0.06 -16.41 -24.99
CA GLN A 39 1.42 -16.78 -25.32
C GLN A 39 1.93 -15.90 -26.45
N ASN A 40 3.11 -15.31 -26.24
CA ASN A 40 3.85 -14.66 -27.31
C ASN A 40 5.11 -15.48 -27.60
N LEU A 41 5.01 -16.34 -28.61
CA LEU A 41 6.09 -17.25 -29.04
C LEU A 41 7.33 -16.52 -29.60
N ASN A 42 7.27 -15.20 -29.79
CA ASN A 42 8.35 -14.39 -30.34
C ASN A 42 9.14 -13.59 -29.29
N ILE A 43 8.87 -13.79 -27.99
CA ILE A 43 9.54 -13.06 -26.91
C ILE A 43 10.04 -14.06 -25.87
N ASP A 44 11.37 -14.14 -25.73
CA ASP A 44 11.99 -14.75 -24.55
C ASP A 44 11.54 -13.96 -23.32
N ASN A 45 10.94 -14.62 -22.32
CA ASN A 45 10.51 -14.04 -21.05
C ASN A 45 9.20 -13.20 -21.08
N ASN A 46 8.08 -13.86 -21.40
CA ASN A 46 6.75 -13.24 -21.56
C ASN A 46 5.98 -12.93 -20.24
N TRP A 47 6.66 -12.59 -19.14
CA TRP A 47 5.99 -12.28 -17.86
C TRP A 47 5.05 -11.07 -17.96
N ARG A 48 4.01 -11.07 -17.13
CA ARG A 48 3.01 -10.00 -17.04
C ARG A 48 2.75 -9.64 -15.59
N ASN A 49 2.65 -8.35 -15.31
CA ASN A 49 2.25 -7.84 -14.01
C ASN A 49 0.73 -7.62 -13.98
N PHE A 50 0.07 -8.16 -12.96
CA PHE A 50 -1.36 -7.98 -12.74
C PHE A 50 -1.60 -7.35 -11.37
N ILE A 51 -2.40 -6.28 -11.35
CA ILE A 51 -2.72 -5.52 -10.13
C ILE A 51 -4.23 -5.56 -9.92
N TYR A 52 -4.65 -6.05 -8.76
CA TYR A 52 -6.05 -6.13 -8.36
C TYR A 52 -6.28 -5.34 -7.07
N SER A 53 -7.33 -4.51 -7.04
CA SER A 53 -7.66 -3.73 -5.85
C SER A 53 -8.29 -4.61 -4.78
N LEU A 54 -7.82 -4.48 -3.54
CA LEU A 54 -8.36 -5.15 -2.36
C LEU A 54 -9.10 -4.18 -1.43
N ASN A 55 -9.41 -2.96 -1.88
CA ASN A 55 -9.96 -1.89 -1.04
C ASN A 55 -11.29 -2.28 -0.37
N ALA A 56 -12.12 -3.10 -1.04
CA ALA A 56 -13.38 -3.61 -0.50
C ALA A 56 -13.20 -4.51 0.75
N TYR A 57 -11.99 -5.02 0.97
CA TYR A 57 -11.65 -5.94 2.05
C TYR A 57 -10.78 -5.28 3.14
N SER A 58 -10.66 -3.95 3.13
CA SER A 58 -9.88 -3.22 4.13
C SER A 58 -10.36 -3.52 5.55
N GLY A 59 -9.41 -3.77 6.46
CA GLY A 59 -9.68 -4.11 7.86
C GLY A 59 -10.20 -5.53 8.09
N GLN A 60 -10.36 -6.35 7.05
CA GLN A 60 -10.79 -7.74 7.16
C GLN A 60 -9.60 -8.70 7.08
N THR A 61 -9.65 -9.79 7.83
CA THR A 61 -8.74 -10.92 7.62
C THR A 61 -9.18 -11.67 6.38
N ILE A 62 -8.32 -11.71 5.36
CA ILE A 62 -8.62 -12.36 4.08
C ILE A 62 -7.54 -13.37 3.71
N ARG A 63 -7.88 -14.34 2.86
CA ARG A 63 -6.92 -15.18 2.14
C ARG A 63 -7.07 -14.94 0.63
N ILE A 64 -5.95 -14.91 -0.08
CA ILE A 64 -5.92 -14.75 -1.54
C ILE A 64 -5.71 -16.13 -2.18
N GLY A 65 -6.56 -16.47 -3.14
CA GLY A 65 -6.43 -17.66 -3.97
C GLY A 65 -5.99 -17.29 -5.38
N ILE A 66 -5.01 -18.03 -5.92
CA ILE A 66 -4.65 -18.00 -7.34
C ILE A 66 -5.07 -19.34 -7.93
N HIS A 67 -6.06 -19.30 -8.82
CA HIS A 67 -6.65 -20.49 -9.40
C HIS A 67 -6.30 -20.57 -10.90
N CYS A 68 -5.43 -21.51 -11.26
CA CYS A 68 -5.14 -21.83 -12.65
C CYS A 68 -6.33 -22.58 -13.26
N ILE A 69 -6.88 -22.08 -14.37
CA ILE A 69 -8.02 -22.68 -15.11
C ILE A 69 -7.54 -23.43 -16.36
N THR A 70 -6.33 -23.15 -16.82
CA THR A 70 -5.74 -23.77 -18.00
C THR A 70 -5.80 -25.30 -17.92
N GLN A 71 -6.51 -25.95 -18.86
CA GLN A 71 -6.64 -27.42 -18.91
C GLN A 71 -5.59 -28.09 -19.81
N GLU A 72 -5.06 -27.37 -20.80
CA GLU A 72 -4.32 -27.94 -21.95
C GLU A 72 -2.94 -27.25 -22.19
N ALA A 73 -2.45 -26.42 -21.26
CA ALA A 73 -1.17 -25.72 -21.43
C ALA A 73 -0.27 -25.80 -20.20
N SER A 74 0.95 -25.27 -20.38
CA SER A 74 2.04 -25.22 -19.41
C SER A 74 1.56 -24.73 -18.04
N ALA A 75 2.31 -25.09 -16.99
CA ALA A 75 2.08 -24.58 -15.65
C ALA A 75 1.98 -23.06 -15.65
N LEU A 76 1.00 -22.51 -14.90
CA LEU A 76 0.98 -21.09 -14.56
C LEU A 76 2.19 -20.80 -13.66
N LEU A 77 3.15 -20.05 -14.17
CA LEU A 77 4.27 -19.57 -13.38
C LEU A 77 3.88 -18.24 -12.72
N VAL A 78 4.16 -18.14 -11.42
CA VAL A 78 3.85 -16.96 -10.62
C VAL A 78 5.11 -16.59 -9.85
N ASP A 79 5.48 -15.31 -9.91
CA ASP A 79 6.59 -14.74 -9.17
C ASP A 79 6.22 -13.33 -8.68
N ASP A 80 7.00 -12.79 -7.75
CA ASP A 80 6.87 -11.43 -7.21
C ASP A 80 5.47 -11.09 -6.64
N VAL A 81 4.85 -12.04 -5.95
CA VAL A 81 3.55 -11.80 -5.29
C VAL A 81 3.71 -10.84 -4.12
N LYS A 82 3.15 -9.63 -4.28
CA LYS A 82 3.16 -8.58 -3.26
C LYS A 82 1.74 -8.15 -2.89
N ILE A 83 1.43 -8.18 -1.60
CA ILE A 83 0.22 -7.58 -1.03
C ILE A 83 0.63 -6.28 -0.35
N THR A 84 0.08 -5.16 -0.82
CA THR A 84 0.30 -3.85 -0.21
C THR A 84 -0.92 -3.43 0.58
N THR A 85 -0.74 -3.21 1.87
CA THR A 85 -1.70 -2.45 2.68
C THR A 85 -1.22 -1.01 2.71
N SER A 86 -2.01 -0.07 2.20
CA SER A 86 -1.80 1.34 2.53
C SER A 86 -2.20 1.54 3.99
N THR A 87 -1.26 1.35 4.91
CA THR A 87 -1.44 1.61 6.33
C THR A 87 -1.64 3.11 6.55
N THR A 88 -2.89 3.56 6.53
CA THR A 88 -3.25 4.71 7.38
C THR A 88 -3.43 4.16 8.79
N LEU A 89 -2.45 4.46 9.65
CA LEU A 89 -2.36 4.18 11.10
C LEU A 89 -1.87 2.78 11.52
N ALA A 90 -0.58 2.67 11.79
CA ALA A 90 -0.05 1.99 12.97
C ALA A 90 1.23 2.71 13.40
N ALA A 91 1.30 3.08 14.68
CA ALA A 91 2.44 3.72 15.29
C ALA A 91 3.54 2.68 15.54
N GLU A 92 4.31 2.34 14.51
CA GLU A 92 5.59 1.63 14.68
C GLU A 92 6.64 2.30 13.80
N ASP A 93 7.60 2.95 14.47
CA ASP A 93 8.93 3.31 14.00
C ASP A 93 9.10 3.79 12.55
N ILE A 94 8.48 4.92 12.20
CA ILE A 94 8.88 5.71 11.03
C ILE A 94 10.21 6.46 11.31
N ASN A 95 11.22 5.77 11.80
CA ASN A 95 12.53 6.31 12.11
C ASN A 95 13.58 5.37 11.53
N LYS A 96 13.71 5.29 10.20
CA LYS A 96 15.02 5.17 9.50
C LYS A 96 14.97 5.06 7.98
N GLU A 97 13.89 4.61 7.34
CA GLU A 97 13.99 4.28 5.90
C GLU A 97 13.97 5.49 4.95
N ASP A 98 13.23 6.56 5.26
CA ASP A 98 13.10 7.70 4.33
C ASP A 98 14.12 8.84 4.55
N GLY A 99 14.99 8.73 5.55
CA GLY A 99 15.91 9.81 5.93
C GLY A 99 15.21 11.08 6.45
N ILE A 100 13.97 10.97 6.92
CA ILE A 100 13.21 12.04 7.57
C ILE A 100 12.78 11.59 8.97
N ALA A 101 13.10 12.37 9.99
CA ALA A 101 12.71 12.15 11.38
C ALA A 101 12.00 13.38 11.95
N ILE A 102 11.13 13.18 12.95
CA ILE A 102 10.48 14.29 13.67
C ILE A 102 10.67 14.14 15.18
N TYR A 103 10.92 15.24 15.88
CA TYR A 103 11.09 15.23 17.34
C TYR A 103 10.83 16.62 17.98
N PRO A 104 10.54 16.68 19.28
CA PRO A 104 10.13 15.56 20.12
C PRO A 104 8.77 15.01 19.67
N ASN A 105 8.48 13.75 19.98
CA ASN A 105 7.14 13.19 19.89
C ASN A 105 6.95 12.26 21.10
N PRO A 106 6.05 12.56 22.06
CA PRO A 106 5.09 13.68 22.09
C PRO A 106 5.73 15.07 22.18
N ALA A 107 5.14 16.06 21.51
CA ALA A 107 5.61 17.45 21.44
C ALA A 107 4.71 18.41 22.22
N GLN A 108 5.30 19.50 22.73
CA GLN A 108 4.57 20.53 23.49
C GLN A 108 4.45 21.83 22.69
N ASP A 109 5.57 22.50 22.38
CA ASP A 109 5.52 23.84 21.77
C ASP A 109 6.08 23.90 20.36
N VAL A 110 7.10 23.09 20.09
CA VAL A 110 7.85 23.11 18.82
C VAL A 110 8.08 21.67 18.36
N LEU A 111 7.91 21.47 17.06
CA LEU A 111 8.29 20.25 16.35
C LEU A 111 9.50 20.53 15.45
N HIS A 112 10.51 19.69 15.52
CA HIS A 112 11.66 19.66 14.64
C HIS A 112 11.52 18.53 13.63
N ILE A 113 11.93 18.81 12.40
CA ILE A 113 12.05 17.86 11.30
C ILE A 113 13.53 17.79 10.90
N THR A 114 14.11 16.60 10.89
CA THR A 114 15.48 16.36 10.42
C THR A 114 15.45 15.54 9.15
N THR A 115 16.08 16.06 8.10
CA THR A 115 16.25 15.34 6.84
C THR A 115 17.43 15.89 6.03
N GLN A 116 18.02 15.04 5.19
CA GLN A 116 18.97 15.45 4.15
C GLN A 116 18.27 15.88 2.84
N LYS A 117 16.96 15.60 2.69
CA LYS A 117 16.17 15.93 1.51
C LYS A 117 15.69 17.38 1.57
N LYS A 118 15.57 18.02 0.41
CA LYS A 118 15.01 19.37 0.32
C LYS A 118 13.48 19.31 0.46
N ILE A 119 12.97 19.90 1.55
CA ILE A 119 11.54 20.01 1.82
C ILE A 119 10.92 21.04 0.87
N LYS A 120 9.81 20.65 0.24
CA LYS A 120 8.93 21.52 -0.54
C LYS A 120 7.87 22.14 0.36
N THR A 121 7.17 21.31 1.13
CA THR A 121 6.08 21.74 2.01
C THR A 121 5.83 20.70 3.10
N VAL A 122 5.43 21.17 4.27
CA VAL A 122 4.96 20.41 5.42
C VAL A 122 3.52 20.81 5.69
N GLU A 123 2.65 19.82 5.84
CA GLU A 123 1.23 19.99 6.09
C GLU A 123 0.85 19.21 7.35
N ILE A 124 0.22 19.89 8.31
CA ILE A 124 -0.23 19.30 9.56
C ILE A 124 -1.76 19.22 9.52
N TYR A 125 -2.30 18.03 9.75
CA TYR A 125 -3.71 17.72 9.75
C TYR A 125 -4.14 17.27 11.16
N ALA A 126 -5.29 17.74 11.60
CA ALA A 126 -5.95 17.22 12.81
C ALA A 126 -6.53 15.81 12.55
N ALA A 127 -6.97 15.13 13.62
CA ALA A 127 -7.52 13.78 13.55
C ALA A 127 -8.79 13.64 12.68
N ASP A 128 -9.52 14.74 12.48
CA ASP A 128 -10.70 14.82 11.59
C ASP A 128 -10.31 15.06 10.11
N GLY A 129 -9.02 15.10 9.79
CA GLY A 129 -8.51 15.36 8.45
C GLY A 129 -8.44 16.85 8.07
N LYS A 130 -8.77 17.78 8.98
CA LYS A 130 -8.67 19.21 8.70
C LYS A 130 -7.21 19.66 8.66
N LEU A 131 -6.81 20.35 7.59
CA LEU A 131 -5.51 21.02 7.51
C LEU A 131 -5.46 22.17 8.53
N VAL A 132 -4.56 22.08 9.51
CA VAL A 132 -4.41 23.07 10.58
C VAL A 132 -3.18 23.96 10.40
N LYS A 133 -2.15 23.48 9.68
CA LYS A 133 -0.96 24.27 9.39
C LYS A 133 -0.29 23.82 8.09
N ARG A 134 0.25 24.77 7.33
CA ARG A 134 1.14 24.52 6.19
C ARG A 134 2.36 25.43 6.31
N THR A 135 3.56 24.87 6.13
CA THR A 135 4.83 25.61 6.16
C THR A 135 5.88 24.89 5.31
N SER A 136 7.02 25.51 5.02
CA SER A 136 8.23 24.86 4.48
C SER A 136 9.33 24.72 5.53
N ASP A 137 9.08 25.15 6.77
CA ASP A 137 10.09 25.19 7.83
C ASP A 137 10.36 23.80 8.42
N MET A 138 11.61 23.58 8.84
CA MET A 138 12.01 22.39 9.60
C MET A 138 11.75 22.54 11.10
N ILE A 139 11.54 23.76 11.60
CA ILE A 139 11.21 24.05 13.00
C ILE A 139 9.82 24.69 13.00
N ILE A 140 8.85 24.01 13.59
CA ILE A 140 7.44 24.34 13.47
C ILE A 140 6.85 24.60 14.84
N ALA A 141 6.42 25.82 15.11
CA ALA A 141 5.65 26.14 16.31
C ALA A 141 4.26 25.49 16.27
N ILE A 142 3.95 24.66 17.26
CA ILE A 142 2.68 23.92 17.41
C ILE A 142 1.96 24.26 18.72
N ASN A 143 2.47 25.23 19.49
CA ASN A 143 1.91 25.70 20.76
C ASN A 143 0.45 26.15 20.68
N LYS A 144 -0.02 26.58 19.50
CA LYS A 144 -1.42 26.98 19.25
C LYS A 144 -2.35 25.81 18.90
N LEU A 145 -1.81 24.61 18.72
CA LEU A 145 -2.60 23.40 18.46
C LEU A 145 -3.09 22.82 19.79
N ALA A 146 -4.33 22.33 19.80
CA ALA A 146 -4.88 21.63 20.96
C ALA A 146 -4.13 20.31 21.21
N ALA A 147 -4.18 19.81 22.44
CA ALA A 147 -3.67 18.48 22.76
C ALA A 147 -4.42 17.42 21.93
N GLY A 148 -3.69 16.46 21.37
CA GLY A 148 -4.28 15.42 20.54
C GLY A 148 -3.35 14.83 19.48
N ASN A 149 -3.94 14.03 18.60
CA ASN A 149 -3.25 13.36 17.51
C ASN A 149 -3.28 14.19 16.23
N TYR A 150 -2.14 14.25 15.55
CA TYR A 150 -1.95 14.97 14.30
C TYR A 150 -1.22 14.10 13.27
N ILE A 151 -1.55 14.31 12.00
CA ILE A 151 -0.87 13.71 10.86
C ILE A 151 -0.05 14.79 10.16
N ILE A 152 1.21 14.52 9.87
CA ILE A 152 2.12 15.44 9.21
C ILE A 152 2.52 14.86 7.87
N LYS A 153 2.20 15.55 6.78
CA LYS A 153 2.69 15.23 5.44
C LYS A 153 3.86 16.12 5.09
N ILE A 154 5.00 15.52 4.73
CA ILE A 154 6.23 16.21 4.36
C ILE A 154 6.49 15.91 2.89
N TRP A 155 6.24 16.90 2.05
CA TRP A 155 6.50 16.87 0.61
C TRP A 155 7.95 17.23 0.35
N THR A 156 8.65 16.37 -0.39
CA THR A 156 10.01 16.64 -0.89
C THR A 156 9.96 17.00 -2.38
N ASN A 157 11.05 17.55 -2.90
CA ASN A 157 11.11 17.98 -4.32
C ASN A 157 11.14 16.82 -5.33
N ASP A 158 11.32 15.59 -4.86
CA ASP A 158 11.24 14.35 -5.66
C ASP A 158 9.79 13.88 -5.89
N GLU A 159 8.80 14.76 -5.69
CA GLU A 159 7.35 14.53 -5.82
C GLU A 159 6.74 13.47 -4.88
N HIS A 160 7.54 12.92 -3.97
CA HIS A 160 7.06 12.02 -2.94
C HIS A 160 6.71 12.80 -1.66
N TYR A 161 5.71 12.31 -0.92
CA TYR A 161 5.42 12.81 0.42
C TYR A 161 5.50 11.68 1.44
N ILE A 162 6.03 12.02 2.61
CA ILE A 162 6.16 11.10 3.74
C ILE A 162 5.18 11.55 4.82
N THR A 163 4.52 10.58 5.45
CA THR A 163 3.57 10.85 6.52
C THR A 163 4.20 10.52 7.87
N LYS A 164 4.03 11.39 8.87
CA LYS A 164 4.48 11.19 10.26
C LYS A 164 3.33 11.45 11.23
N HIS A 165 3.30 10.72 12.34
CA HIS A 165 2.33 10.95 13.42
C HIS A 165 2.94 11.82 14.50
N LEU A 166 2.17 12.79 15.00
CA LEU A 166 2.53 13.66 16.10
C LEU A 166 1.49 13.56 17.21
N ILE A 167 1.97 13.37 18.43
CA ILE A 167 1.20 13.47 19.67
C ILE A 167 1.50 14.84 20.28
N LYS A 168 0.50 15.74 20.28
CA LYS A 168 0.58 17.05 20.95
C LYS A 168 0.10 16.91 22.39
N LYS A 169 0.94 17.32 23.35
CA LYS A 169 0.57 17.43 24.76
C LYS A 169 -0.26 18.67 25.05
#